data_AF-A0A3E2WEX2-F1
#
_entry.id   AF-A0A3E2WEX2-F1
#
_cell.length_a   1.000
_cell.length_b   1.000
_cell.length_c   1.000
_cell.angle_alpha   90.00
_cell.angle_beta   90.00
_cell.angle_gamma   90.00
#
_symmetry.space_group_name_H-M   'P 1'
#
loop_
_entity.id
_entity.type
_entity.pdbx_description
1 polymer ?
#
loop_
_entity_poly.entity_id
_entity_poly.type
_entity_poly.pdbx_seq_one_letter_code
_entity_poly.pdbx_strand_id
1 'polypeptide(L)'
;MNPIEFSEQNAVFTAEGCDNLPACKQYNEQFQTDEVISCWEFSDDEIVQILKEVKTGKRPQIFLSVVGGQPRVSLFMRNERE
;
A
#
# COMPACT_ATOMS: atom_id res chain seq x y z
N MET A 1 6.51 -1.55 6.99
CA MET A 1 6.20 -1.93 5.60
C MET A 1 7.06 -1.07 4.70
N ASN A 2 7.50 -1.59 3.56
CA ASN A 2 8.36 -0.88 2.62
C ASN A 2 7.65 -0.74 1.27
N PRO A 3 7.73 0.42 0.60
CA PRO A 3 7.24 0.54 -0.75
C PRO A 3 8.12 -0.28 -1.69
N ILE A 4 7.53 -1.03 -2.61
CA ILE A 4 8.26 -1.90 -3.54
C ILE A 4 7.86 -1.62 -4.99
N GLU A 5 8.75 -1.96 -5.92
CA GLU A 5 8.42 -1.97 -7.34
C GLU A 5 7.44 -3.10 -7.67
N PHE A 6 6.58 -2.89 -8.66
CA PHE A 6 5.55 -3.84 -9.07
C PHE A 6 5.24 -3.72 -10.57
N SER A 7 4.62 -4.74 -11.16
CA SER A 7 4.52 -4.89 -12.63
C SER A 7 3.80 -3.74 -13.33
N GLU A 8 2.76 -3.17 -12.72
CA GLU A 8 2.02 -2.05 -13.32
C GLU A 8 2.63 -0.67 -13.02
N GLN A 9 3.75 -0.61 -12.32
CA GLN A 9 4.43 0.65 -12.02
C GLN A 9 4.76 1.42 -13.30
N ASN A 10 4.41 2.70 -13.31
CA ASN A 10 4.69 3.61 -14.44
C ASN A 10 5.18 4.99 -13.99
N ALA A 11 5.31 5.23 -12.68
CA ALA A 11 5.76 6.48 -12.10
C ALA A 11 6.56 6.25 -10.82
N VAL A 12 7.40 7.22 -10.46
CA VAL A 12 8.07 7.29 -9.16
C VAL A 12 7.84 8.69 -8.59
N PHE A 13 7.15 8.78 -7.46
CA PHE A 13 6.93 10.03 -6.75
C PHE A 13 8.10 10.29 -5.80
N THR A 14 8.58 11.53 -5.78
CA THR A 14 9.71 11.95 -4.94
C THR A 14 9.33 13.23 -4.21
N ALA A 15 9.80 13.37 -2.97
CA ALA A 15 9.65 14.57 -2.16
C ALA A 15 10.85 14.74 -1.24
N GLU A 16 11.24 15.98 -0.96
CA GLU A 16 12.37 16.26 -0.07
C GLU A 16 12.10 15.68 1.33
N GLY A 17 13.06 14.89 1.85
CA GLY A 17 12.94 14.24 3.15
C GLY A 17 12.06 12.98 3.16
N CYS A 18 11.60 12.51 1.99
CA CYS A 18 10.87 11.25 1.84
C CYS A 18 11.63 10.26 0.97
N ASP A 19 11.39 8.96 1.20
CA ASP A 19 11.83 7.91 0.29
C ASP A 19 11.09 7.99 -1.05
N ASN A 20 11.70 7.45 -2.09
CA ASN A 20 11.05 7.31 -3.39
C ASN A 20 9.83 6.39 -3.26
N LEU A 21 8.72 6.78 -3.87
CA LEU A 21 7.49 6.00 -3.89
C LEU A 21 7.23 5.48 -5.32
N PRO A 22 7.55 4.22 -5.62
CA PRO A 22 7.14 3.58 -6.86
C PRO A 22 5.61 3.45 -6.92
N ALA A 23 5.02 3.83 -8.05
CA ALA A 23 3.58 3.88 -8.19
C ALA A 23 3.09 3.61 -9.62
N CYS A 24 1.83 3.21 -9.71
CA CYS A 24 1.06 3.17 -10.95
C CYS A 24 0.05 4.32 -10.91
N LYS A 25 0.15 5.23 -11.88
CA LYS A 25 -0.84 6.26 -12.14
C LYS A 25 -1.75 5.81 -13.27
N GLN A 26 -3.05 5.80 -13.02
CA GLN A 26 -4.07 5.45 -14.02
C GLN A 26 -5.33 6.30 -13.84
N TYR A 27 -6.18 6.37 -14.85
CA TYR A 27 -7.51 6.98 -14.72
C TYR A 27 -8.50 5.91 -14.25
N ASN A 28 -9.18 6.16 -13.14
CA ASN A 28 -10.18 5.26 -12.60
C ASN A 28 -11.55 5.62 -13.17
N GLU A 29 -12.04 4.81 -14.12
CA GLU A 29 -13.32 5.03 -14.80
C GLU A 29 -14.54 4.96 -13.85
N GLN A 30 -14.49 4.15 -12.80
CA GLN A 30 -15.61 4.04 -11.86
C GLN A 30 -15.81 5.34 -11.09
N PHE A 31 -14.72 6.01 -10.72
CA PHE A 31 -14.75 7.23 -9.91
C PHE A 31 -14.49 8.50 -10.71
N GLN A 32 -14.20 8.38 -12.02
CA GLN A 32 -13.90 9.47 -12.95
C GLN A 32 -12.81 10.41 -12.42
N THR A 33 -11.69 9.83 -11.95
CA THR A 33 -10.58 10.57 -11.37
C THR A 33 -9.25 9.85 -11.59
N ASP A 34 -8.14 10.58 -11.56
CA ASP A 34 -6.81 9.99 -11.44
C ASP A 34 -6.70 9.18 -10.14
N GLU A 35 -6.13 7.99 -10.26
CA GLU A 35 -5.79 7.08 -9.17
C GLU A 35 -4.28 6.84 -9.16
N VAL A 36 -3.72 6.77 -7.95
CA VAL A 36 -2.32 6.43 -7.71
C VAL A 36 -2.29 5.21 -6.82
N ILE A 37 -1.69 4.14 -7.32
CA ILE A 37 -1.55 2.85 -6.63
C ILE A 37 -0.08 2.67 -6.26
N SER A 38 0.18 2.30 -5.01
CA SER A 38 1.51 1.91 -4.53
C SER A 38 1.44 0.54 -3.87
N CYS A 39 2.43 -0.30 -4.10
CA CYS A 39 2.55 -1.61 -3.46
C CYS A 39 3.46 -1.54 -2.23
N TRP A 40 3.07 -2.22 -1.15
CA TRP A 40 3.82 -2.23 0.10
C TRP A 40 4.02 -3.66 0.59
N GLU A 41 5.25 -3.99 0.93
CA GLU A 41 5.63 -5.27 1.51
C GLU A 41 5.83 -5.16 3.02
N PHE A 42 5.42 -6.17 3.77
CA PHE A 42 5.70 -6.25 5.20
C PHE A 42 7.19 -6.55 5.43
N SER A 43 7.78 -5.86 6.39
CA SER A 43 9.12 -6.24 6.89
C SER A 43 9.07 -7.55 7.66
N ASP A 44 10.22 -8.22 7.80
CA ASP A 44 10.33 -9.47 8.57
C ASP A 44 9.81 -9.33 10.01
N ASP A 45 10.13 -8.21 10.66
CA ASP A 45 9.66 -7.94 12.04
C ASP A 45 8.14 -7.81 12.13
N GLU A 46 7.52 -7.14 11.14
CA GLU A 46 6.06 -7.04 11.04
C GLU A 46 5.43 -8.39 10.75
N ILE A 47 6.02 -9.21 9.87
CA ILE A 47 5.57 -10.58 9.60
C ILE A 47 5.61 -11.41 10.89
N VAL A 48 6.72 -11.33 11.64
CA VAL A 48 6.85 -12.03 12.93
C VAL A 48 5.78 -11.57 13.91
N GLN A 49 5.50 -10.27 14.01
CA GLN A 49 4.44 -9.73 14.86
C GLN A 49 3.05 -10.22 14.44
N ILE A 50 2.73 -10.15 13.14
CA ILE A 50 1.49 -10.65 12.55
C ILE A 50 1.30 -12.13 12.90
N LEU A 51 2.32 -12.96 12.74
CA LEU A 51 2.27 -14.39 13.04
C LEU A 51 2.05 -14.66 14.54
N LYS A 52 2.66 -13.87 15.43
CA LYS A 52 2.42 -13.96 16.89
C LYS A 52 0.98 -13.62 17.22
N GLU A 53 0.44 -12.54 16.67
CA GLU A 53 -0.94 -12.12 16.91
C GLU A 53 -1.95 -13.17 16.43
N VAL A 54 -1.77 -13.69 15.22
CA VAL A 54 -2.59 -14.76 14.65
C VAL A 54 -2.58 -16.00 15.55
N LYS A 55 -1.41 -16.41 16.07
CA LYS A 55 -1.30 -17.54 17.01
C LYS A 55 -2.06 -17.30 18.32
N THR A 56 -2.20 -16.05 18.76
CA THR A 56 -3.00 -15.68 19.94
C THR A 56 -4.51 -15.51 19.64
N GLY A 57 -4.95 -15.81 18.42
CA GLY A 57 -6.33 -15.65 17.98
C GLY A 57 -6.72 -14.21 17.62
N LYS A 58 -5.76 -13.28 17.58
CA LYS A 58 -5.99 -11.90 17.16
C LYS A 58 -5.91 -11.78 15.64
N ARG A 59 -6.73 -10.89 15.08
CA ARG A 59 -6.64 -10.52 13.66
C ARG A 59 -5.67 -9.35 13.51
N PRO A 60 -4.67 -9.45 12.61
CA PRO A 60 -3.79 -8.33 12.29
C PRO A 60 -4.59 -7.12 11.84
N GLN A 61 -4.13 -5.93 12.21
CA GLN A 61 -4.75 -4.67 11.84
C GLN A 61 -3.73 -3.78 11.14
N ILE A 62 -4.17 -3.11 10.07
CA ILE A 62 -3.38 -2.09 9.38
C ILE A 62 -4.05 -0.75 9.63
N PHE A 63 -3.28 0.23 10.11
CA PHE A 63 -3.75 1.58 10.33
C PHE A 63 -3.24 2.47 9.20
N LEU A 64 -4.17 3.10 8.48
CA LEU A 64 -3.86 4.13 7.50
C LEU A 64 -4.18 5.50 8.09
N SER A 65 -3.19 6.38 8.18
CA SER A 65 -3.37 7.78 8.60
C SER A 65 -3.16 8.69 7.39
N VAL A 66 -4.15 9.54 7.10
CA VAL A 66 -4.08 10.51 6.00
C VAL A 66 -4.24 11.91 6.59
N VAL A 67 -3.25 12.78 6.34
CA VAL A 67 -3.24 14.18 6.82
C VAL A 67 -3.65 15.11 5.67
N GLY A 68 -4.53 16.07 5.93
CA GLY A 68 -5.00 17.04 4.93
C GLY A 68 -6.34 16.70 4.25
N GLY A 69 -7.03 15.66 4.74
CA GLY A 69 -8.31 15.18 4.23
C GLY A 69 -8.16 13.80 3.57
N GLN A 70 -9.16 12.94 3.74
CA GLN A 70 -9.11 11.59 3.18
C GLN A 70 -9.73 11.60 1.77
N PRO A 71 -8.94 11.46 0.68
CA PRO A 71 -9.50 11.16 -0.62
C PRO A 71 -10.17 9.78 -0.59
N ARG A 72 -10.88 9.39 -1.65
CA ARG A 72 -11.34 7.99 -1.77
C ARG A 72 -10.11 7.08 -1.76
N VAL A 73 -10.07 6.12 -0.84
CA VAL A 73 -8.97 5.17 -0.70
C VAL A 73 -9.51 3.75 -0.79
N SER A 74 -8.75 2.89 -1.46
CA SER A 74 -8.91 1.44 -1.44
C SER A 74 -7.68 0.81 -0.79
N LEU A 75 -7.89 -0.19 0.07
CA LEU A 75 -6.84 -1.02 0.66
C LEU A 75 -7.18 -2.46 0.30
N PHE A 76 -6.30 -3.14 -0.41
CA PHE A 76 -6.53 -4.50 -0.87
C PHE A 76 -5.22 -5.30 -0.87
N MET A 77 -5.35 -6.61 -0.71
CA MET A 77 -4.26 -7.55 -0.91
C MET A 77 -4.45 -8.22 -2.27
N ARG A 78 -3.36 -8.39 -3.02
CA ARG A 78 -3.34 -9.20 -4.24
C ARG A 78 -2.88 -10.61 -3.88
N ASN A 79 -3.49 -11.61 -4.52
CA ASN A 79 -2.90 -12.94 -4.56
C ASN A 79 -1.96 -13.00 -5.76
N GLU A 80 -0.92 -13.84 -5.73
CA GLU A 80 -0.01 -14.09 -6.88
C GLU A 80 -0.71 -14.70 -8.12
N ARG A 81 -2.04 -14.74 -8.14
CA ARG A 81 -2.86 -15.23 -9.25
C ARG A 81 -3.63 -14.06 -9.85
N GLU A 82 -2.92 -13.20 -10.57
CA GLU A 82 -3.42 -12.36 -11.68
C GLU A 82 -2.23 -11.73 -12.41
#